data_AF-A0A1E4KGJ0-F1
#
_entry.id   AF-A0A1E4KGJ0-F1
#
_cell.length_a   1.000
_cell.length_b   1.000
_cell.length_c   1.000
_cell.angle_alpha   90.00
_cell.angle_beta   90.00
_cell.angle_gamma   90.00
#
_symmetry.space_group_name_H-M   'P 1'
#
loop_
_entity.id
_entity.type
_entity.pdbx_description
1 polymer ?
#
loop_
_entity_poly.entity_id
_entity_poly.type
_entity_poly.pdbx_seq_one_letter_code
_entity_poly.pdbx_strand_id
1 'polypeptide(L)'
;MGSSWQKIGQLQTESAARNRGLMQQAWEAQARLNGLYTADKRDWNEIRTASRTLFDLQRQQMDAMIDMQQKIDGLLTDSQRQEISRAWRGYGWMGAN
;
A
#
# COMPACT_ATOMS: atom_id res chain seq x y z
N MET A 1 -23.13 17.46 -2.76
CA MET A 1 -21.94 16.75 -2.25
C MET A 1 -20.73 17.24 -3.04
N GLY A 2 -19.80 17.91 -2.37
CA GLY A 2 -18.79 18.79 -3.00
C GLY A 2 -17.61 18.10 -3.66
N SER A 3 -16.85 18.87 -4.45
CA SER A 3 -15.70 18.47 -5.27
C SER A 3 -14.59 17.71 -4.53
N SER A 4 -14.44 17.89 -3.21
CA SER A 4 -13.44 17.16 -2.41
C SER A 4 -13.71 15.65 -2.36
N TRP A 5 -14.97 15.22 -2.27
CA TRP A 5 -15.31 13.79 -2.23
C TRP A 5 -15.03 13.09 -3.55
N GLN A 6 -15.25 13.78 -4.67
CA GLN A 6 -14.90 13.26 -6.00
C GLN A 6 -13.38 13.10 -6.16
N LYS A 7 -12.59 14.08 -5.70
CA LYS A 7 -11.13 14.00 -5.69
C LYS A 7 -10.60 12.88 -4.79
N ILE A 8 -11.22 12.66 -3.63
CA ILE A 8 -10.88 11.54 -2.73
C ILE A 8 -11.15 10.20 -3.43
N GLY A 9 -12.29 10.05 -4.11
CA GLY A 9 -12.61 8.84 -4.87
C GLY A 9 -11.62 8.55 -6.01
N GLN A 10 -11.13 9.60 -6.70
CA GLN A 10 -10.07 9.48 -7.70
C GLN A 10 -8.75 9.01 -7.06
N LEU A 11 -8.32 9.64 -5.96
CA LEU A 11 -7.12 9.25 -5.22
C LEU A 11 -7.18 7.79 -4.73
N GLN A 12 -8.35 7.35 -4.25
CA GLN A 12 -8.55 5.95 -3.86
C GLN A 12 -8.42 5.00 -5.05
N THR A 13 -8.94 5.37 -6.21
CA THR A 13 -8.86 4.56 -7.44
C THR A 13 -7.41 4.45 -7.94
N GLU A 14 -6.68 5.56 -7.97
CA GLU A 14 -5.26 5.61 -8.32
C GLU A 14 -4.40 4.79 -7.34
N SER A 15 -4.66 4.95 -6.05
CA SER A 15 -3.99 4.19 -4.98
C SER A 15 -4.26 2.70 -5.11
N ALA A 16 -5.49 2.28 -5.37
CA ALA A 16 -5.85 0.88 -5.62
C ALA A 16 -5.13 0.32 -6.85
N ALA A 17 -5.05 1.09 -7.95
CA ALA A 17 -4.31 0.69 -9.14
C ALA A 17 -2.81 0.52 -8.86
N ARG A 18 -2.21 1.48 -8.15
CA ARG A 18 -0.80 1.41 -7.72
C ARG A 18 -0.54 0.22 -6.81
N ASN A 19 -1.40 -0.01 -5.82
CA ASN A 19 -1.27 -1.16 -4.91
C ASN A 19 -1.38 -2.49 -5.63
N ARG A 20 -2.27 -2.62 -6.62
CA ARG A 20 -2.33 -3.84 -7.45
C ARG A 20 -1.01 -4.09 -8.19
N GLY A 21 -0.41 -3.05 -8.76
CA GLY A 21 0.89 -3.15 -9.44
C GLY A 21 2.02 -3.55 -8.48
N LEU A 22 2.08 -2.95 -7.29
CA LEU A 22 3.07 -3.30 -6.26
C LEU A 22 2.88 -4.73 -5.75
N MET A 23 1.63 -5.17 -5.56
CA MET A 23 1.33 -6.54 -5.15
C MET A 23 1.76 -7.56 -6.20
N GLN A 24 1.53 -7.29 -7.48
CA GLN A 24 2.00 -8.15 -8.55
C GLN A 24 3.54 -8.28 -8.54
N GLN A 25 4.25 -7.15 -8.41
CA GLN A 25 5.71 -7.17 -8.31
C GLN A 25 6.19 -7.94 -7.07
N ALA A 26 5.50 -7.80 -5.93
CA ALA A 26 5.83 -8.53 -4.71
C ALA A 26 5.63 -10.04 -4.87
N TRP A 27 4.58 -10.45 -5.58
CA TRP A 27 4.33 -11.86 -5.91
C TRP A 27 5.43 -12.43 -6.81
N GLU A 28 5.83 -11.70 -7.84
CA GLU A 28 6.93 -12.11 -8.74
C GLU A 28 8.26 -12.20 -7.99
N ALA A 29 8.55 -11.22 -7.11
CA ALA A 29 9.74 -11.23 -6.26
C ALA A 29 9.74 -12.42 -5.28
N GLN A 30 8.60 -12.71 -4.66
CA GLN A 30 8.44 -13.87 -3.77
C GLN A 30 8.61 -15.19 -4.54
N ALA A 31 8.04 -15.31 -5.74
CA ALA A 31 8.19 -16.49 -6.58
C ALA A 31 9.65 -16.72 -6.99
N ARG A 32 10.36 -15.64 -7.37
CA ARG A 32 11.82 -15.69 -7.63
C ARG A 32 12.59 -16.15 -6.40
N LEU A 33 12.30 -15.57 -5.23
CA LEU A 33 12.96 -15.91 -3.99
C LEU A 33 12.76 -17.40 -3.63
N ASN A 34 11.53 -17.90 -3.78
CA ASN A 34 11.22 -19.33 -3.59
C ASN A 34 12.03 -20.21 -4.54
N GLY A 35 12.11 -19.85 -5.83
CA GLY A 35 12.91 -20.58 -6.82
C GLY A 35 14.41 -20.62 -6.48
N LEU A 36 14.95 -19.52 -5.95
CA LEU A 36 16.35 -19.46 -5.51
C LEU A 36 16.63 -20.36 -4.29
N TYR A 37 15.66 -20.49 -3.37
CA TYR A 37 15.80 -21.38 -2.20
C TYR A 37 15.74 -22.87 -2.56
N THR A 38 14.98 -23.22 -3.61
CA THR A 38 14.81 -24.60 -4.08
C THR A 38 15.86 -25.05 -5.10
N ALA A 39 16.77 -24.18 -5.51
CA ALA A 39 17.84 -24.53 -6.46
C ALA A 39 18.85 -25.54 -5.86
N ASP A 40 19.35 -26.45 -6.69
CA ASP A 40 20.35 -27.47 -6.30
C ASP A 40 21.61 -26.83 -5.68
N LYS A 41 22.06 -25.71 -6.26
CA LYS A 41 23.09 -24.87 -5.69
C LYS A 41 22.52 -23.49 -5.41
N ARG A 42 22.44 -23.15 -4.11
CA ARG A 42 21.94 -21.85 -3.65
C ARG A 42 22.98 -20.76 -3.89
N ASP A 43 22.58 -19.74 -4.62
CA ASP A 43 23.32 -18.49 -4.69
C ASP A 43 22.82 -17.55 -3.58
N TRP A 44 23.59 -17.48 -2.50
CA TRP A 44 23.24 -16.68 -1.33
C TRP A 44 23.23 -15.17 -1.60
N ASN A 45 23.98 -14.70 -2.61
CA ASN A 45 23.97 -13.29 -2.98
C ASN A 45 22.70 -12.94 -3.75
N GLU A 46 22.27 -13.80 -4.68
CA GLU A 46 20.98 -13.64 -5.37
C GLU A 46 19.81 -13.72 -4.41
N ILE A 47 19.83 -14.65 -3.44
CA ILE A 47 18.81 -14.74 -2.38
C ILE A 47 18.74 -13.44 -1.58
N ARG A 48 19.90 -12.88 -1.19
CA ARG A 48 19.97 -11.60 -0.47
C ARG A 48 19.40 -10.45 -1.30
N THR A 49 19.74 -10.38 -2.58
CA THR A 49 19.23 -9.35 -3.50
C THR A 49 17.71 -9.47 -3.67
N ALA A 50 17.20 -10.66 -3.95
CA ALA A 50 15.76 -10.89 -4.09
C ALA A 50 14.99 -10.58 -2.80
N SER A 51 15.56 -10.91 -1.63
CA SER A 51 14.97 -10.56 -0.34
C SER A 51 14.88 -9.05 -0.13
N ARG A 52 15.93 -8.29 -0.48
CA ARG A 52 15.92 -6.82 -0.41
C ARG A 52 14.86 -6.22 -1.33
N THR A 53 14.77 -6.68 -2.57
CA THR A 53 13.73 -6.24 -3.50
C THR A 53 12.32 -6.43 -2.93
N LEU A 54 12.05 -7.57 -2.29
CA LEU A 54 10.76 -7.83 -1.66
C LEU A 54 10.46 -6.84 -0.52
N PHE A 55 11.43 -6.57 0.35
CA PHE A 55 11.26 -5.59 1.44
C PHE A 55 11.11 -4.16 0.92
N ASP A 56 11.82 -3.79 -0.14
CA ASP A 56 11.68 -2.48 -0.78
C ASP A 56 10.27 -2.30 -1.37
N LEU A 57 9.68 -3.36 -1.96
CA LEU A 57 8.30 -3.33 -2.45
C LEU A 57 7.29 -3.17 -1.31
N GLN A 58 7.48 -3.85 -0.18
CA GLN A 58 6.65 -3.65 1.01
C GLN A 58 6.74 -2.22 1.54
N ARG A 59 7.95 -1.65 1.58
CA ARG A 59 8.15 -0.24 1.95
C ARG A 59 7.41 0.70 1.00
N GLN A 60 7.52 0.48 -0.32
CA GLN A 60 6.82 1.31 -1.31
C GLN A 60 5.30 1.27 -1.15
N GLN A 61 4.74 0.12 -0.73
CA GLN A 61 3.32 0.01 -0.41
C GLN A 61 2.94 0.87 0.80
N MET A 62 3.75 0.84 1.87
CA MET A 62 3.52 1.69 3.05
C MET A 62 3.63 3.18 2.70
N ASP A 63 4.66 3.55 1.94
CA ASP A 63 4.88 4.93 1.49
C ASP A 63 3.71 5.42 0.61
N ALA A 64 3.16 4.57 -0.24
CA ALA A 64 1.98 4.90 -1.06
C ALA A 64 0.72 5.15 -0.23
N MET A 65 0.51 4.38 0.85
CA MET A 65 -0.61 4.60 1.77
C MET A 65 -0.46 5.92 2.53
N ILE A 66 0.75 6.25 2.98
CA ILE A 66 1.05 7.51 3.67
C ILE A 66 0.81 8.70 2.72
N ASP A 67 1.32 8.64 1.49
CA ASP A 67 1.12 9.68 0.48
C ASP A 67 -0.37 9.90 0.16
N MET A 68 -1.14 8.81 0.02
CA MET A 68 -2.60 8.91 -0.15
C MET A 68 -3.27 9.60 1.04
N GLN A 69 -2.93 9.21 2.27
CA GLN A 69 -3.52 9.81 3.47
C GLN A 69 -3.19 11.31 3.56
N GLN A 70 -1.95 11.71 3.29
CA GLN A 70 -1.54 13.12 3.27
C GLN A 70 -2.32 13.93 2.23
N LYS A 71 -2.55 13.36 1.04
CA LYS A 71 -3.37 14.00 -0.01
C LYS A 71 -4.83 14.14 0.39
N ILE A 72 -5.41 13.12 1.02
CA ILE A 72 -6.79 13.18 1.54
C ILE A 72 -6.88 14.26 2.63
N ASP A 73 -5.95 14.27 3.58
CA ASP A 73 -5.92 15.27 4.64
C ASP A 73 -5.81 16.69 4.06
N GLY A 74 -5.03 16.89 3.00
CA GLY A 74 -4.92 18.19 2.30
C GLY A 74 -6.19 18.64 1.55
N LEU A 75 -7.13 17.73 1.26
CA LEU A 75 -8.39 18.04 0.56
C LEU A 75 -9.56 18.33 1.52
N LEU A 76 -9.41 17.97 2.79
CA LEU A 76 -10.45 18.08 3.80
C LEU A 76 -10.28 19.33 4.65
N THR A 77 -11.39 19.94 5.06
CA THR A 77 -11.39 20.97 6.10
C THR A 77 -11.11 20.37 7.48
N ASP A 78 -10.73 21.19 8.46
CA ASP A 78 -10.53 20.73 9.84
C ASP A 78 -11.77 20.06 10.43
N SER A 79 -12.96 20.58 10.14
CA SER A 79 -14.22 19.99 10.58
C SER A 79 -14.47 18.61 9.94
N GLN A 80 -14.19 18.47 8.65
CA GLN A 80 -14.32 17.18 7.94
C GLN A 80 -13.29 16.17 8.45
N ARG A 81 -12.04 16.59 8.72
CA ARG A 81 -11.01 15.73 9.34
C ARG A 81 -11.43 15.25 10.71
N GLN A 82 -12.02 16.11 11.54
CA GLN A 82 -12.53 15.69 12.85
C GLN A 82 -13.71 14.72 12.74
N GLU A 83 -14.64 14.95 11.81
CA GLU A 83 -15.77 14.05 11.57
C GLU A 83 -15.29 12.66 11.15
N ILE A 84 -14.36 12.60 10.19
CA ILE A 84 -13.73 11.35 9.75
C ILE A 84 -12.95 10.72 10.92
N SER A 85 -12.08 11.47 11.61
CA SER A 85 -11.32 10.93 12.75
C SER A 85 -12.22 10.39 13.87
N ARG A 86 -13.41 10.97 14.08
CA ARG A 86 -14.42 10.45 15.01
C ARG A 86 -15.09 9.19 14.47
N ALA A 87 -15.47 9.17 13.19
CA ALA A 87 -16.03 7.99 12.54
C ALA A 87 -15.06 6.79 12.59
N TRP A 88 -13.76 7.03 12.33
CA TRP A 88 -12.71 6.01 12.39
C TRP A 88 -12.37 5.55 13.82
N ARG A 89 -12.57 6.40 14.84
CA ARG A 89 -12.44 6.01 16.25
C ARG A 89 -13.68 5.31 16.81
N GLY A 90 -14.86 5.63 16.28
CA GLY A 90 -16.13 4.98 16.64
C GLY A 90 -16.32 3.61 15.99
N TYR A 91 -15.80 3.43 14.76
CA TYR A 91 -15.67 2.15 14.07
C TYR A 91 -14.24 1.66 14.19
N GLY A 92 -13.84 1.20 15.38
CA GLY A 92 -12.53 0.57 15.55
C GLY A 92 -12.40 -0.60 14.56
N TRP A 93 -11.50 -0.48 13.57
CA TRP A 93 -10.77 -1.57 12.90
C TRP A 93 -11.52 -2.89 12.59
N MET A 94 -12.84 -2.87 12.39
CA MET A 94 -13.65 -4.01 11.95
C MET A 94 -14.44 -3.59 10.72
N GLY A 95 -13.74 -3.59 9.59
CA GLY A 95 -14.30 -3.51 8.25
C GLY A 95 -13.71 -4.61 7.36
N ALA A 96 -13.54 -5.81 7.92
CA ALA A 96 -13.51 -7.03 7.13
C ALA A 96 -14.94 -7.56 7.08
N ASN A 97 -15.65 -7.24 6.00
CA ASN A 97 -16.75 -8.02 5.46
C ASN A 97 -16.54 -8.12 3.96
#